data_AF-A0A257DQR5-F1
#
_entry.id   AF-A0A257DQR5-F1
#
_cell.length_a   1.000
_cell.length_b   1.000
_cell.length_c   1.000
_cell.angle_alpha   90.00
_cell.angle_beta   90.00
_cell.angle_gamma   90.00
#
_symmetry.space_group_name_H-M   'P 1'
#
loop_
_entity.id
_entity.type
_entity.pdbx_description
1 polymer ?
#
loop_
_entity_poly.entity_id
_entity_poly.type
_entity_poly.pdbx_seq_one_letter_code
_entity_poly.pdbx_strand_id
1 'polypeptide(L)'
;MCAERRFRQPGNRRYNMKRMLINATQPEELRVALVDGQRLYDLDIESGAREQKKANIYKGRITRIEPSLEAAFVDFGSERHGFLPLKEISREYFKKAPEGRVNIKDVLSEGQEVIVQVEKEERGNKGAALTTFISLAGRYLVLMPNNPRAGGISRRIEGEERNELREALNGLIAPADMGLIVRTAGLGRSSEEMQWDLDYLLQLWTAIKEASLDRSAPFLIYQESNVIIRAIRDYLRQDIGEVLIDSVEAQDEALTFIRQVMPQYASKIKLYEDSV
;
A
#
# COMPACT_ATOMS: atom_id res chain seq x y z
N MET A 1 40.76 34.04 -41.16
CA MET A 1 40.66 33.17 -39.96
C MET A 1 39.22 33.17 -39.48
N CYS A 2 38.42 32.20 -39.93
CA CYS A 2 37.11 31.91 -39.33
C CYS A 2 37.12 30.42 -38.99
N ALA A 3 37.08 30.11 -37.69
CA ALA A 3 37.10 28.75 -37.19
C ALA A 3 35.68 28.16 -37.27
N GLU A 4 35.51 27.10 -38.04
CA GLU A 4 34.31 26.27 -38.05
C GLU A 4 34.16 25.59 -36.68
N ARG A 5 33.19 26.04 -35.88
CA ARG A 5 32.76 25.32 -34.68
C ARG A 5 31.95 24.11 -35.12
N ARG A 6 32.60 22.93 -35.14
CA ARG A 6 31.91 21.64 -35.18
C ARG A 6 31.04 21.52 -33.93
N PHE A 7 29.72 21.59 -34.10
CA PHE A 7 28.76 21.18 -33.08
C PHE A 7 29.00 19.69 -32.79
N ARG A 8 29.51 19.38 -31.59
CA ARG A 8 29.52 18.01 -31.07
C ARG A 8 28.06 17.58 -30.90
N GLN A 9 27.65 16.54 -31.64
CA GLN A 9 26.40 15.84 -31.35
C GLN A 9 26.45 15.33 -29.89
N PRO A 10 25.38 15.48 -29.09
CA PRO A 10 25.32 14.89 -27.76
C PRO A 10 25.45 13.37 -27.89
N GLY A 11 26.43 12.82 -27.17
CA GLY A 11 26.79 11.41 -27.23
C GLY A 11 25.60 10.50 -26.94
N ASN A 12 25.55 9.42 -27.72
CA ASN A 12 24.65 8.29 -27.61
C ASN A 12 24.68 7.75 -26.16
N ARG A 13 23.75 8.19 -25.29
CA ARG A 13 23.52 7.52 -24.01
C ARG A 13 23.00 6.12 -24.36
N ARG A 14 23.86 5.10 -24.26
CA ARG A 14 23.41 3.71 -24.21
C ARG A 14 22.38 3.65 -23.08
N TYR A 15 21.11 3.53 -23.44
CA TYR A 15 20.07 3.14 -22.49
C TYR A 15 20.43 1.74 -22.05
N ASN A 16 21.06 1.62 -20.88
CA ASN A 16 21.23 0.33 -20.28
C ASN A 16 19.85 -0.15 -19.81
N MET A 17 19.63 -1.45 -19.89
CA MET A 17 18.37 -2.04 -19.47
C MET A 17 18.22 -1.85 -17.95
N LYS A 18 17.09 -1.28 -17.53
CA LYS A 18 16.74 -1.25 -16.10
C LYS A 18 16.26 -2.62 -15.65
N ARG A 19 16.66 -3.03 -14.46
CA ARG A 19 16.30 -4.33 -13.88
C ARG A 19 15.91 -4.16 -12.42
N MET A 20 15.05 -5.06 -11.96
CA MET A 20 14.79 -5.29 -10.55
C MET A 20 15.46 -6.60 -10.16
N LEU A 21 16.29 -6.58 -9.13
CA LEU A 21 17.00 -7.76 -8.62
C LEU A 21 16.44 -8.07 -7.23
N ILE A 22 15.97 -9.29 -7.04
CA ILE A 22 15.41 -9.77 -5.77
C ILE A 22 16.31 -10.88 -5.27
N ASN A 23 16.89 -10.66 -4.08
CA ASN A 23 17.66 -11.64 -3.35
C ASN A 23 16.84 -12.10 -2.14
N ALA A 24 16.39 -13.34 -2.20
CA ALA A 24 15.54 -14.02 -1.24
C ALA A 24 16.12 -15.38 -0.78
N THR A 25 17.34 -15.71 -1.19
CA THR A 25 18.05 -16.93 -0.76
C THR A 25 18.23 -17.00 0.76
N GLN A 26 18.43 -15.86 1.43
CA GLN A 26 18.60 -15.82 2.88
C GLN A 26 17.27 -15.48 3.56
N PRO A 27 16.71 -16.35 4.42
CA PRO A 27 15.44 -16.07 5.09
C PRO A 27 15.54 -14.93 6.11
N GLU A 28 16.75 -14.63 6.59
CA GLU A 28 17.06 -13.56 7.54
C GLU A 28 16.91 -12.16 6.92
N GLU A 29 17.01 -12.06 5.59
CA GLU A 29 17.10 -10.78 4.89
C GLU A 29 16.64 -10.90 3.42
N LEU A 30 15.54 -10.22 3.11
CA LEU A 30 15.07 -10.02 1.74
C LEU A 30 15.60 -8.69 1.21
N ARG A 31 16.17 -8.68 0.01
CA ARG A 31 16.69 -7.47 -0.63
C ARG A 31 16.06 -7.28 -2.00
N VAL A 32 15.65 -6.05 -2.29
CA VAL A 32 15.18 -5.65 -3.61
C VAL A 32 16.00 -4.46 -4.08
N ALA A 33 16.70 -4.63 -5.20
CA ALA A 33 17.53 -3.60 -5.80
C ALA A 33 16.98 -3.17 -7.16
N LEU A 34 16.94 -1.87 -7.41
CA LEU A 34 16.66 -1.31 -8.73
C LEU A 34 17.95 -0.80 -9.37
N VAL A 35 18.26 -1.32 -10.56
CA VAL A 35 19.50 -1.02 -11.28
C VAL A 35 19.24 -0.49 -12.67
N ASP A 36 20.08 0.44 -13.12
CA ASP A 36 20.17 0.92 -14.51
C ASP A 36 21.52 0.45 -15.07
N GLY A 37 21.50 -0.66 -15.82
CA GLY A 37 22.70 -1.41 -16.17
C GLY A 37 23.37 -2.00 -14.93
N GLN A 38 24.51 -1.41 -14.53
CA GLN A 38 25.25 -1.79 -13.31
C GLN A 38 25.15 -0.73 -12.20
N ARG A 39 24.40 0.35 -12.43
CA ARG A 39 24.25 1.42 -11.45
C ARG A 39 23.03 1.14 -10.57
N LEU A 40 23.27 0.85 -9.30
CA LEU A 40 22.23 0.85 -8.26
C LEU A 40 21.65 2.27 -8.10
N TYR A 41 20.33 2.39 -8.12
CA TYR A 41 19.65 3.66 -7.86
C TYR A 41 18.58 3.58 -6.76
N ASP A 42 18.15 2.38 -6.38
CA ASP A 42 17.27 2.15 -5.24
C ASP A 42 17.56 0.80 -4.59
N LEU A 43 17.38 0.70 -3.28
CA LEU A 43 17.62 -0.51 -2.50
C LEU A 43 16.69 -0.56 -1.29
N ASP A 44 15.81 -1.55 -1.28
CA ASP A 44 14.96 -1.89 -0.14
C ASP A 44 15.47 -3.18 0.51
N ILE A 45 15.55 -3.18 1.84
CA ILE A 45 15.98 -4.34 2.64
C ILE A 45 14.94 -4.58 3.72
N GLU A 46 14.48 -5.82 3.84
CA GLU A 46 13.59 -6.28 4.89
C GLU A 46 14.25 -7.41 5.67
N SER A 47 14.44 -7.23 6.97
CA SER A 47 15.00 -8.27 7.84
C SER A 47 13.89 -9.19 8.35
N GLY A 48 14.09 -10.50 8.23
CA GLY A 48 13.17 -11.53 8.73
C GLY A 48 13.03 -11.54 10.26
N ALA A 49 13.95 -10.89 10.99
CA ALA A 49 13.91 -10.81 12.45
C ALA A 49 12.79 -9.91 13.00
N ARG A 50 12.22 -9.03 12.18
CA ARG A 50 11.15 -8.11 12.61
C ARG A 50 10.04 -8.06 11.57
N GLU A 51 8.93 -8.69 11.90
CA GLU A 51 7.70 -8.58 11.13
C GLU A 51 7.21 -7.12 11.13
N GLN A 52 7.11 -6.52 9.93
CA GLN A 52 6.51 -5.20 9.77
C GLN A 52 5.00 -5.31 9.96
N LYS A 53 4.48 -4.63 10.99
CA LYS A 53 3.05 -4.60 11.30
C LYS A 53 2.35 -3.41 10.69
N LYS A 54 3.10 -2.43 10.15
CA LYS A 54 2.53 -1.25 9.51
C LYS A 54 1.61 -1.67 8.35
N ALA A 55 0.46 -1.01 8.27
CA ALA A 55 -0.60 -1.28 7.28
C ALA A 55 -1.36 -2.62 7.42
N ASN A 56 -0.94 -3.51 8.32
CA ASN A 56 -1.74 -4.70 8.66
C ASN A 56 -3.11 -4.29 9.21
N ILE A 57 -4.11 -5.14 8.93
CA ILE A 57 -5.49 -4.94 9.33
C ILE A 57 -5.89 -6.08 10.27
N TYR A 58 -6.46 -5.70 11.41
CA TYR A 58 -6.88 -6.61 12.46
C TYR A 58 -8.34 -6.39 12.79
N LYS A 59 -8.99 -7.44 13.27
CA LYS A 59 -10.19 -7.30 14.08
C LYS A 59 -9.74 -7.10 15.53
N GLY A 60 -10.06 -5.96 16.11
CA GLY A 60 -9.71 -5.62 17.49
C GLY A 60 -10.95 -5.45 18.38
N ARG A 61 -10.73 -5.45 19.69
CA ARG A 61 -11.74 -5.20 20.72
C ARG A 61 -11.36 -3.98 21.53
N ILE A 62 -12.28 -3.02 21.67
CA ILE A 62 -12.07 -1.86 22.54
C ILE A 62 -11.99 -2.34 23.99
N THR A 63 -10.86 -2.12 24.64
CA THR A 63 -10.63 -2.53 26.04
C THR A 63 -10.90 -1.42 27.02
N ARG A 64 -10.63 -0.16 26.63
CA ARG A 64 -10.83 1.01 27.49
C ARG A 64 -11.08 2.27 26.67
N ILE A 65 -11.95 3.15 27.16
CA ILE A 65 -12.22 4.45 26.55
C ILE A 65 -11.67 5.58 27.46
N GLU A 66 -10.83 6.45 26.89
CA GLU A 66 -10.16 7.55 27.61
C GLU A 66 -10.56 8.94 27.02
N PRO A 67 -11.57 9.62 27.58
CA PRO A 67 -12.04 10.92 27.09
C PRO A 67 -11.00 12.02 27.19
N SER A 68 -10.15 11.99 28.22
CA SER A 68 -9.10 12.99 28.42
C SER A 68 -8.09 12.99 27.28
N LEU A 69 -7.94 11.86 26.58
CA LEU A 69 -7.11 11.71 25.40
C LEU A 69 -7.91 11.78 24.10
N GLU A 70 -9.23 11.94 24.19
CA GLU A 70 -10.19 11.76 23.09
C GLU A 70 -9.88 10.47 22.30
N ALA A 71 -9.66 9.34 22.99
CA ALA A 71 -9.16 8.10 22.37
C ALA A 71 -9.66 6.82 23.06
N ALA A 72 -9.57 5.69 22.36
CA ALA A 72 -9.84 4.35 22.86
C ALA A 72 -8.59 3.47 22.73
N PHE A 73 -8.45 2.51 23.65
CA PHE A 73 -7.43 1.48 23.58
C PHE A 73 -8.06 0.21 23.01
N VAL A 74 -7.37 -0.41 22.06
CA VAL A 74 -7.87 -1.58 21.33
C VAL A 74 -6.90 -2.74 21.53
N ASP A 75 -7.41 -3.87 22.01
CA ASP A 75 -6.70 -5.14 21.92
C ASP A 75 -6.89 -5.71 20.51
N PHE A 76 -5.79 -5.87 19.79
CA PHE A 76 -5.75 -6.42 18.43
C PHE A 76 -4.83 -7.64 18.33
N GLY A 77 -4.47 -8.25 19.48
CA GLY A 77 -3.62 -9.43 19.55
C GLY A 77 -2.11 -9.16 19.63
N SER A 78 -1.70 -7.90 19.79
CA SER A 78 -0.30 -7.55 20.09
C SER A 78 -0.05 -7.49 21.60
N GLU A 79 1.23 -7.46 22.03
CA GLU A 79 1.59 -7.37 23.45
C GLU A 79 1.07 -6.10 24.13
N ARG A 80 0.97 -5.01 23.36
CA ARG A 80 0.45 -3.72 23.84
C ARG A 80 -0.83 -3.38 23.10
N HIS A 81 -1.81 -2.87 23.84
CA HIS A 81 -3.01 -2.32 23.22
C HIS A 81 -2.67 -1.15 22.30
N GLY A 82 -3.32 -1.11 21.15
CA GLY A 82 -3.20 -0.01 20.21
C GLY A 82 -3.97 1.21 20.67
N PHE A 83 -3.53 2.37 20.22
CA PHE A 83 -4.12 3.67 20.48
C PHE A 83 -4.96 4.11 19.29
N LEU A 84 -6.29 4.21 19.48
CA LEU A 84 -7.26 4.61 18.46
C LEU A 84 -7.89 5.97 18.84
N PRO A 85 -7.41 7.10 18.30
CA PRO A 85 -7.96 8.42 18.60
C PRO A 85 -9.31 8.65 17.91
N LEU A 86 -10.20 9.44 18.52
CA LEU A 86 -11.56 9.72 18.04
C LEU A 86 -11.62 10.18 16.59
N LYS A 87 -10.64 10.98 16.16
CA LYS A 87 -10.54 11.50 14.78
C LYS A 87 -10.30 10.40 13.73
N GLU A 88 -9.82 9.24 14.14
CA GLU A 88 -9.51 8.07 13.30
C GLU A 88 -10.61 7.00 13.38
N ILE A 89 -11.79 7.36 13.90
CA ILE A 89 -12.93 6.45 14.07
C ILE A 89 -14.02 6.77 13.05
N SER A 90 -14.28 5.79 12.19
CA SER A 90 -15.36 5.82 11.21
C SER A 90 -16.70 5.89 11.92
N ARG A 91 -17.59 6.71 11.38
CA ARG A 91 -18.94 6.92 11.94
C ARG A 91 -19.78 5.66 11.93
N GLU A 92 -19.42 4.65 11.13
CA GLU A 92 -20.08 3.35 11.11
C GLU A 92 -20.00 2.63 12.47
N TYR A 93 -18.97 2.94 13.28
CA TYR A 93 -18.79 2.35 14.60
C TYR A 93 -19.49 3.15 15.71
N PHE A 94 -20.12 4.28 15.40
CA PHE A 94 -20.80 5.10 16.39
C PHE A 94 -22.16 4.49 16.75
N LYS A 95 -22.42 4.30 18.04
CA LYS A 95 -23.71 3.77 18.53
C LYS A 95 -24.90 4.69 18.28
N LYS A 96 -24.66 5.99 18.15
CA LYS A 96 -25.67 7.03 17.89
C LYS A 96 -25.09 8.13 17.02
N ALA A 97 -25.96 8.76 16.22
CA ALA A 97 -25.59 9.98 15.51
C ALA A 97 -25.25 11.08 16.53
N PRO A 98 -24.12 11.78 16.40
CA PRO A 98 -23.75 12.79 17.37
C PRO A 98 -24.56 14.08 17.16
N GLU A 99 -25.20 14.55 18.22
CA GLU A 99 -25.86 15.86 18.28
C GLU A 99 -24.85 16.89 18.85
N GLY A 100 -24.02 17.46 17.98
CA GLY A 100 -23.01 18.46 18.36
C GLY A 100 -21.58 17.91 18.52
N ARG A 101 -20.82 18.41 19.50
CA ARG A 101 -19.42 17.99 19.71
C ARG A 101 -19.39 16.54 20.17
N VAL A 102 -18.70 15.70 19.40
CA VAL A 102 -18.58 14.26 19.67
C VAL A 102 -17.74 14.03 20.92
N ASN A 103 -18.29 13.31 21.89
CA ASN A 103 -17.54 12.75 23.01
C ASN A 103 -17.40 11.24 22.81
N ILE A 104 -16.17 10.73 22.88
CA ILE A 104 -15.87 9.33 22.59
C ILE A 104 -16.62 8.34 23.50
N LYS A 105 -16.87 8.71 24.77
CA LYS A 105 -17.65 7.89 25.72
C LYS A 105 -19.10 7.70 25.28
N ASP A 106 -19.64 8.65 24.53
CA ASP A 106 -21.03 8.62 24.08
C ASP A 106 -21.20 7.78 22.80
N VAL A 107 -20.14 7.65 22.00
CA VAL A 107 -20.23 7.01 20.68
C VAL A 107 -19.68 5.57 20.65
N LEU A 108 -18.87 5.15 21.63
CA LEU A 108 -18.24 3.83 21.66
C LEU A 108 -18.54 3.04 22.95
N SER A 109 -18.56 1.71 22.80
CA SER A 109 -18.61 0.67 23.84
C SER A 109 -17.24 0.09 24.24
N GLU A 110 -16.94 -0.12 25.51
CA GLU A 110 -15.97 -1.16 25.89
C GLU A 110 -16.52 -2.53 25.47
N GLY A 111 -15.63 -3.43 25.04
CA GLY A 111 -15.96 -4.73 24.47
C GLY A 111 -16.42 -4.70 23.00
N GLN A 112 -16.62 -3.52 22.40
CA GLN A 112 -17.01 -3.36 21.00
C GLN A 112 -15.90 -3.84 20.07
N GLU A 113 -16.25 -4.63 19.06
CA GLU A 113 -15.32 -5.08 18.02
C GLU A 113 -15.23 -4.05 16.89
N VAL A 114 -14.01 -3.81 16.40
CA VAL A 114 -13.70 -2.83 15.35
C VAL A 114 -12.65 -3.38 14.40
N ILE A 115 -12.76 -3.09 13.10
CA ILE A 115 -11.68 -3.33 12.14
C ILE A 115 -10.72 -2.15 12.23
N VAL A 116 -9.44 -2.44 12.46
CA VAL A 116 -8.39 -1.44 12.65
C VAL A 116 -7.19 -1.73 11.75
N GLN A 117 -6.61 -0.67 11.19
CA GLN A 117 -5.34 -0.70 10.47
C GLN A 117 -4.25 -0.05 11.32
N VAL A 118 -3.04 -0.63 11.29
CA VAL A 118 -1.86 -0.05 11.94
C VAL A 118 -1.29 1.09 11.10
N GLU A 119 -1.42 2.33 11.57
CA GLU A 119 -0.83 3.50 10.92
C GLU A 119 0.65 3.65 11.30
N LYS A 120 0.96 3.45 12.59
CA LYS A 120 2.32 3.52 13.14
C LYS A 120 2.56 2.35 14.08
N GLU A 121 3.69 1.69 13.90
CA GLU A 121 4.10 0.58 14.76
C GLU A 121 4.36 1.03 16.20
N GLU A 122 4.43 0.03 17.08
CA GLU A 122 4.83 0.21 18.47
C GLU A 122 6.23 0.83 18.55
N ARG A 123 6.38 1.82 19.43
CA ARG A 123 7.66 2.51 19.63
C ARG A 123 7.95 2.67 21.11
N GLY A 124 9.00 2.00 21.57
CA GLY A 124 9.39 1.99 22.97
C GLY A 124 8.25 1.47 23.83
N ASN A 125 7.73 2.31 24.73
CA ASN A 125 6.63 1.95 25.62
C ASN A 125 5.23 2.26 25.05
N LYS A 126 5.13 2.87 23.86
CA LYS A 126 3.84 3.24 23.26
C LYS A 126 3.34 2.12 22.34
N GLY A 127 2.07 1.74 22.53
CA GLY A 127 1.36 0.85 21.60
C GLY A 127 1.23 1.45 20.20
N ALA A 128 0.82 0.62 19.24
CA ALA A 128 0.67 1.02 17.86
C ALA A 128 -0.42 2.11 17.72
N ALA A 129 -0.23 3.06 16.79
CA ALA A 129 -1.30 3.97 16.42
C ALA A 129 -2.21 3.28 15.41
N LEU A 130 -3.51 3.28 15.70
CA LEU A 130 -4.53 2.61 14.91
C LEU A 130 -5.47 3.62 14.26
N THR A 131 -6.03 3.21 13.13
CA THR A 131 -7.15 3.89 12.49
C THR A 131 -8.20 2.88 12.09
N THR A 132 -9.47 3.28 12.11
CA THR A 132 -10.53 2.48 11.48
C THR A 132 -10.72 2.87 10.02
N PHE A 133 -10.16 3.99 9.57
CA PHE A 133 -10.19 4.39 8.16
C PHE A 133 -9.18 3.56 7.39
N ILE A 134 -9.67 2.45 6.83
CA ILE A 134 -8.81 1.50 6.11
C ILE A 134 -8.31 2.18 4.84
N SER A 135 -7.05 1.92 4.52
CA SER A 135 -6.39 2.35 3.30
C SER A 135 -5.74 1.15 2.63
N LEU A 136 -6.13 0.88 1.39
CA LEU A 136 -5.57 -0.20 0.59
C LEU A 136 -4.79 0.41 -0.57
N ALA A 137 -3.46 0.29 -0.51
CA ALA A 137 -2.58 0.84 -1.52
C ALA A 137 -2.47 -0.12 -2.71
N GLY A 138 -3.02 0.29 -3.85
CA GLY A 138 -2.78 -0.30 -5.15
C GLY A 138 -1.57 0.32 -5.80
N ARG A 139 -1.37 0.05 -7.08
CA ARG A 139 -0.23 0.55 -7.85
C ARG A 139 -0.41 2.02 -8.25
N TYR A 140 -1.59 2.39 -8.70
CA TYR A 140 -1.94 3.72 -9.18
C TYR A 140 -2.88 4.43 -8.22
N LEU A 141 -3.69 3.69 -7.49
CA LEU A 141 -4.72 4.21 -6.59
C LEU A 141 -4.46 3.79 -5.14
N VAL A 142 -5.04 4.55 -4.22
CA VAL A 142 -5.27 4.12 -2.84
C VAL A 142 -6.78 4.16 -2.61
N LEU A 143 -7.35 3.01 -2.27
CA LEU A 143 -8.76 2.87 -1.92
C LEU A 143 -8.94 3.13 -0.43
N MET A 144 -9.91 3.98 -0.11
CA MET A 144 -10.34 4.31 1.26
C MET A 144 -11.80 3.86 1.41
N PRO A 145 -12.07 2.56 1.64
CA PRO A 145 -13.39 1.99 1.43
C PRO A 145 -14.45 2.43 2.46
N ASN A 146 -14.04 3.04 3.58
CA ASN A 146 -14.95 3.55 4.59
C ASN A 146 -14.74 5.05 4.89
N ASN A 147 -14.18 5.78 3.92
CA ASN A 147 -14.03 7.22 4.00
C ASN A 147 -14.34 7.91 2.66
N PRO A 148 -15.61 8.17 2.34
CA PRO A 148 -16.00 8.83 1.09
C PRO A 148 -15.48 10.28 0.98
N ARG A 149 -15.05 10.86 2.10
CA ARG A 149 -14.49 12.21 2.14
C ARG A 149 -12.99 12.21 1.85
N ALA A 150 -12.33 11.06 2.00
CA ALA A 150 -10.95 10.92 1.58
C ALA A 150 -10.92 10.77 0.06
N GLY A 151 -10.13 11.59 -0.63
CA GLY A 151 -9.98 11.42 -2.05
C GLY A 151 -9.25 12.58 -2.71
N GLY A 152 -8.84 12.36 -3.95
CA GLY A 152 -8.20 13.36 -4.79
C GLY A 152 -6.90 12.87 -5.40
N ILE A 153 -6.05 13.82 -5.75
CA ILE A 153 -4.81 13.57 -6.49
C ILE A 153 -3.64 13.87 -5.56
N SER A 154 -2.57 13.05 -5.64
CA SER A 154 -1.33 13.26 -4.91
C SER A 154 -0.87 14.73 -4.97
N ARG A 155 -0.49 15.29 -3.81
CA ARG A 155 0.01 16.66 -3.67
C ARG A 155 1.29 16.94 -4.46
N ARG A 156 1.97 15.92 -4.96
CA ARG A 156 3.18 16.04 -5.79
C ARG A 156 2.87 16.35 -7.26
N ILE A 157 1.60 16.39 -7.65
CA ILE A 157 1.15 16.55 -9.04
C ILE A 157 0.40 17.88 -9.15
N GLU A 158 0.83 18.72 -10.09
CA GLU A 158 0.35 20.09 -10.28
C GLU A 158 0.14 20.39 -11.77
N GLY A 159 -0.52 21.49 -12.10
CA GLY A 159 -0.69 21.93 -13.50
C GLY A 159 -1.61 21.04 -14.34
N GLU A 160 -1.30 20.91 -15.63
CA GLU A 160 -2.12 20.16 -16.61
C GLU A 160 -2.24 18.68 -16.27
N GLU A 161 -1.15 18.07 -15.77
CA GLU A 161 -1.11 16.68 -15.29
C GLU A 161 -2.20 16.38 -14.25
N ARG A 162 -2.53 17.36 -13.41
CA ARG A 162 -3.58 17.22 -12.39
C ARG A 162 -4.99 17.21 -13.01
N ASN A 163 -5.20 17.94 -14.10
CA ASN A 163 -6.49 17.94 -14.80
C ASN A 163 -6.72 16.61 -15.52
N GLU A 164 -5.70 16.10 -16.21
CA GLU A 164 -5.75 14.78 -16.87
C GLU A 164 -6.08 13.66 -15.88
N LEU A 165 -5.41 13.65 -14.72
CA LEU A 165 -5.69 12.65 -13.67
C LEU A 165 -7.09 12.79 -13.06
N ARG A 166 -7.63 14.02 -13.03
CA ARG A 166 -8.99 14.26 -12.55
C ARG A 166 -10.02 13.69 -13.52
N GLU A 167 -9.80 13.87 -14.83
CA GLU A 167 -10.63 13.26 -15.86
C GLU A 167 -10.54 11.74 -15.83
N ALA A 168 -9.34 11.18 -15.71
CA ALA A 168 -9.15 9.74 -15.57
C ALA A 168 -9.89 9.18 -14.35
N LEU A 169 -9.81 9.86 -13.20
CA LEU A 169 -10.50 9.47 -11.97
C LEU A 169 -12.03 9.56 -12.09
N ASN A 170 -12.56 10.56 -12.80
CA ASN A 170 -14.01 10.66 -13.07
C ASN A 170 -14.52 9.53 -13.98
N GLY A 171 -13.65 8.93 -14.79
CA GLY A 171 -13.98 7.79 -15.64
C GLY A 171 -14.04 6.44 -14.90
N LEU A 172 -13.63 6.39 -13.63
CA LEU A 172 -13.63 5.17 -12.83
C LEU A 172 -15.02 4.85 -12.28
N ILE A 173 -15.35 3.57 -12.28
CA ILE A 173 -16.57 3.04 -11.67
C ILE A 173 -16.24 2.67 -10.23
N ALA A 174 -16.39 3.63 -9.32
CA ALA A 174 -16.16 3.45 -7.89
C ALA A 174 -17.47 3.57 -7.10
N PRO A 175 -17.70 2.75 -6.05
CA PRO A 175 -18.81 2.95 -5.13
C PRO A 175 -18.78 4.34 -4.48
N ALA A 176 -19.95 5.00 -4.39
CA ALA A 176 -20.05 6.39 -3.95
C ALA A 176 -19.71 6.60 -2.46
N ASP A 177 -19.69 5.53 -1.67
CA ASP A 177 -19.32 5.52 -0.26
C ASP A 177 -17.81 5.33 -0.02
N MET A 178 -17.01 5.20 -1.08
CA MET A 178 -15.58 4.97 -1.01
C MET A 178 -14.77 6.16 -1.52
N GLY A 179 -13.61 6.36 -0.91
CA GLY A 179 -12.64 7.37 -1.29
C GLY A 179 -11.54 6.83 -2.20
N LEU A 180 -11.06 7.62 -3.15
CA LEU A 180 -9.95 7.26 -4.04
C LEU A 180 -8.88 8.34 -4.08
N ILE A 181 -7.62 7.93 -3.89
CA ILE A 181 -6.45 8.81 -4.01
C ILE A 181 -5.56 8.33 -5.15
N VAL A 182 -5.26 9.19 -6.12
CA VAL A 182 -4.32 8.88 -7.21
C VAL A 182 -2.88 9.05 -6.73
N ARG A 183 -2.07 7.98 -6.84
CA ARG A 183 -0.63 7.95 -6.57
C ARG A 183 0.15 8.62 -7.71
N THR A 184 1.35 9.09 -7.43
CA THR A 184 2.26 9.65 -8.45
C THR A 184 2.58 8.67 -9.58
N ALA A 185 2.50 7.35 -9.33
CA ALA A 185 2.68 6.33 -10.36
C ALA A 185 1.51 6.25 -11.37
N GLY A 186 0.34 6.81 -11.05
CA GLY A 186 -0.82 6.86 -11.93
C GLY A 186 -0.72 7.89 -13.06
N LEU A 187 0.28 8.78 -13.02
CA LEU A 187 0.48 9.79 -14.06
C LEU A 187 0.69 9.13 -15.44
N GLY A 188 -0.07 9.57 -16.44
CA GLY A 188 -0.02 9.06 -17.81
C GLY A 188 -0.58 7.64 -18.00
N ARG A 189 -1.34 7.12 -17.03
CA ARG A 189 -2.03 5.83 -17.15
C ARG A 189 -3.43 6.00 -17.70
N SER A 190 -3.90 5.00 -18.44
CA SER A 190 -5.27 5.01 -18.97
C SER A 190 -6.29 4.77 -17.84
N SER A 191 -7.53 5.22 -18.05
CA SER A 191 -8.64 4.91 -17.13
C SER A 191 -8.87 3.40 -16.99
N GLU A 192 -8.58 2.61 -18.04
CA GLU A 192 -8.67 1.16 -18.01
C GLU A 192 -7.63 0.53 -17.06
N GLU A 193 -6.37 0.96 -17.14
CA GLU A 193 -5.32 0.49 -16.21
C GLU A 193 -5.65 0.87 -14.75
N MET A 194 -6.21 2.07 -14.55
CA MET A 194 -6.67 2.50 -13.22
C MET A 194 -7.90 1.72 -12.74
N GLN A 195 -8.82 1.36 -13.64
CA GLN A 195 -9.99 0.55 -13.30
C GLN A 195 -9.57 -0.86 -12.86
N TRP A 196 -8.61 -1.51 -13.52
CA TRP A 196 -8.11 -2.81 -13.07
C TRP A 196 -7.46 -2.74 -11.68
N ASP A 197 -6.69 -1.69 -11.39
CA ASP A 197 -6.14 -1.46 -10.05
C ASP A 197 -7.25 -1.25 -9.02
N LEU A 198 -8.30 -0.49 -9.36
CA LEU A 198 -9.48 -0.31 -8.51
C LEU A 198 -10.22 -1.62 -8.25
N ASP A 199 -10.49 -2.41 -9.30
CA ASP A 199 -11.22 -3.67 -9.21
C ASP A 199 -10.50 -4.66 -8.27
N TYR A 200 -9.16 -4.74 -8.36
CA TYR A 200 -8.35 -5.52 -7.44
C TYR A 200 -8.50 -5.04 -5.99
N LEU A 201 -8.44 -3.72 -5.74
CA LEU A 201 -8.60 -3.17 -4.40
C LEU A 201 -9.99 -3.40 -3.83
N LEU A 202 -11.04 -3.36 -4.66
CA LEU A 202 -12.40 -3.69 -4.26
C LEU A 202 -12.55 -5.17 -3.90
N GLN A 203 -11.96 -6.08 -4.68
CA GLN A 203 -11.93 -7.52 -4.36
C GLN A 203 -11.21 -7.79 -3.04
N LEU A 204 -10.04 -7.15 -2.85
CA LEU A 204 -9.29 -7.25 -1.60
C LEU A 204 -10.10 -6.75 -0.41
N TRP A 205 -10.80 -5.62 -0.56
CA TRP A 205 -11.67 -5.11 0.50
C TRP A 205 -12.83 -6.05 0.84
N THR A 206 -13.48 -6.64 -0.17
CA THR A 206 -14.52 -7.65 0.03
C THR A 206 -13.98 -8.84 0.83
N ALA A 207 -12.81 -9.38 0.46
CA ALA A 207 -12.18 -10.48 1.18
C ALA A 207 -11.87 -10.13 2.65
N ILE A 208 -11.35 -8.91 2.91
CA ILE A 208 -11.10 -8.41 4.27
C ILE A 208 -12.41 -8.34 5.08
N LYS A 209 -13.49 -7.82 4.48
CA LYS A 209 -14.79 -7.72 5.14
C LYS A 209 -15.37 -9.08 5.46
N GLU A 210 -15.32 -10.02 4.53
CA GLU A 210 -15.80 -11.40 4.74
C GLU A 210 -14.99 -12.11 5.84
N ALA A 211 -13.65 -12.05 5.77
CA ALA A 211 -12.78 -12.63 6.80
C ALA A 211 -13.01 -12.00 8.19
N SER A 212 -13.38 -10.72 8.25
CA SER A 212 -13.71 -10.06 9.52
C SER A 212 -14.97 -10.63 10.20
N LEU A 213 -15.85 -11.31 9.44
CA LEU A 213 -17.08 -11.92 9.96
C LEU A 213 -16.88 -13.38 10.41
N ASP A 214 -15.82 -14.04 9.95
CA ASP A 214 -15.56 -15.47 10.23
C ASP A 214 -15.31 -15.75 11.72
N ARG A 215 -14.63 -14.83 12.43
CA ARG A 215 -14.19 -15.04 13.82
C ARG A 215 -14.41 -13.83 14.72
N SER A 216 -14.42 -14.04 16.03
CA SER A 216 -14.45 -12.97 17.03
C SER A 216 -13.06 -12.37 17.25
N ALA A 217 -13.01 -11.09 17.63
CA ALA A 217 -11.76 -10.40 17.91
C ALA A 217 -11.07 -10.94 19.20
N PRO A 218 -9.72 -10.89 19.30
CA PRO A 218 -8.78 -10.29 18.34
C PRO A 218 -8.13 -11.27 17.36
N PHE A 219 -7.93 -10.87 16.10
CA PHE A 219 -7.12 -11.62 15.12
C PHE A 219 -6.66 -10.75 13.94
N LEU A 220 -5.60 -11.19 13.27
CA LEU A 220 -5.09 -10.61 12.02
C LEU A 220 -6.03 -10.98 10.86
N ILE A 221 -6.56 -9.98 10.15
CA ILE A 221 -7.41 -10.18 8.96
C ILE A 221 -6.55 -10.15 7.70
N TYR A 222 -5.69 -9.14 7.59
CA TYR A 222 -4.84 -8.93 6.42
C TYR A 222 -3.44 -8.52 6.85
N GLN A 223 -2.46 -9.23 6.33
CA GLN A 223 -1.04 -8.91 6.43
C GLN A 223 -0.63 -8.12 5.20
N GLU A 224 -0.02 -6.95 5.39
CA GLU A 224 0.56 -6.19 4.29
C GLU A 224 1.67 -7.02 3.63
N SER A 225 1.74 -6.95 2.30
CA SER A 225 2.66 -7.77 1.52
C SER A 225 4.12 -7.47 1.86
N ASN A 226 5.00 -8.46 1.68
CA ASN A 226 6.45 -8.32 1.89
C ASN A 226 7.11 -7.33 0.92
N VAL A 227 8.40 -7.04 1.12
CA VAL A 227 9.17 -6.10 0.30
C VAL A 227 9.16 -6.44 -1.19
N ILE A 228 9.10 -7.73 -1.54
CA ILE A 228 9.09 -8.19 -2.94
C ILE A 228 7.81 -7.70 -3.63
N ILE A 229 6.66 -8.03 -3.05
CA ILE A 229 5.36 -7.64 -3.59
C ILE A 229 5.18 -6.13 -3.55
N ARG A 230 5.62 -5.46 -2.48
CA ARG A 230 5.57 -3.99 -2.38
C ARG A 230 6.41 -3.33 -3.48
N ALA A 231 7.62 -3.83 -3.73
CA ALA A 231 8.50 -3.29 -4.76
C ALA A 231 7.96 -3.54 -6.17
N ILE A 232 7.40 -4.73 -6.43
CA ILE A 232 6.71 -5.01 -7.70
C ILE A 232 5.53 -4.06 -7.88
N ARG A 233 4.67 -3.91 -6.88
CA ARG A 233 3.51 -3.01 -6.90
C ARG A 233 3.92 -1.57 -7.21
N ASP A 234 4.94 -1.07 -6.52
CA ASP A 234 5.27 0.36 -6.52
C ASP A 234 6.24 0.75 -7.66
N TYR A 235 7.10 -0.17 -8.10
CA TYR A 235 8.21 0.13 -9.01
C TYR A 235 8.21 -0.64 -10.33
N LEU A 236 7.47 -1.75 -10.51
CA LEU A 236 7.52 -2.55 -11.74
C LEU A 236 6.90 -1.82 -12.95
N ARG A 237 7.64 -0.92 -13.59
CA ARG A 237 7.16 -0.10 -14.69
C ARG A 237 7.50 -0.70 -16.06
N GLN A 238 6.99 -0.08 -17.12
CA GLN A 238 7.24 -0.51 -18.49
C GLN A 238 8.73 -0.45 -18.85
N ASP A 239 9.48 0.50 -18.31
CA ASP A 239 10.92 0.72 -18.53
C ASP A 239 11.83 -0.29 -17.80
N ILE A 240 11.31 -1.05 -16.84
CA ILE A 240 12.04 -2.19 -16.26
C ILE A 240 11.97 -3.36 -17.23
N GLY A 241 13.11 -3.79 -17.76
CA GLY A 241 13.18 -4.85 -18.77
C GLY A 241 12.89 -6.24 -18.19
N GLU A 242 13.42 -6.51 -17.00
CA GLU A 242 13.29 -7.81 -16.33
C GLU A 242 13.38 -7.68 -14.81
N VAL A 243 12.77 -8.65 -14.14
CA VAL A 243 12.84 -8.86 -12.69
C VAL A 243 13.50 -10.22 -12.48
N LEU A 244 14.69 -10.21 -11.89
CA LEU A 244 15.47 -11.42 -11.62
C LEU A 244 15.30 -11.78 -10.15
N ILE A 245 14.87 -13.01 -9.88
CA ILE A 245 14.58 -13.53 -8.53
C ILE A 245 15.40 -14.79 -8.32
N ASP A 246 16.12 -14.90 -7.22
CA ASP A 246 17.05 -16.02 -6.95
C ASP A 246 16.43 -17.18 -6.13
N SER A 247 15.14 -17.11 -5.79
CA SER A 247 14.37 -18.17 -5.11
C SER A 247 13.11 -18.50 -5.89
N VAL A 248 12.81 -19.80 -5.98
CA VAL A 248 11.62 -20.32 -6.65
C VAL A 248 10.36 -19.92 -5.89
N GLU A 249 10.37 -20.01 -4.56
CA GLU A 249 9.26 -19.63 -3.69
C GLU A 249 8.90 -18.14 -3.86
N ALA A 250 9.91 -17.28 -3.86
CA ALA A 250 9.75 -15.85 -4.09
C ALA A 250 9.25 -15.55 -5.52
N GLN A 251 9.69 -16.33 -6.51
CA GLN A 251 9.23 -16.20 -7.89
C GLN A 251 7.75 -16.56 -8.01
N ASP A 252 7.32 -17.66 -7.40
CA ASP A 252 5.93 -18.10 -7.42
C ASP A 252 5.00 -17.10 -6.72
N GLU A 253 5.44 -16.53 -5.60
CA GLU A 253 4.72 -15.46 -4.91
C GLU A 253 4.57 -14.22 -5.81
N ALA A 254 5.66 -13.76 -6.42
CA ALA A 254 5.68 -12.63 -7.34
C ALA A 254 4.78 -12.86 -8.57
N LEU A 255 4.84 -14.06 -9.16
CA LEU A 255 4.00 -14.43 -10.30
C LEU A 255 2.51 -14.49 -9.94
N THR A 256 2.19 -15.01 -8.75
CA THR A 256 0.81 -15.07 -8.25
C THR A 256 0.22 -13.66 -8.14
N PHE A 257 0.97 -12.75 -7.52
CA PHE A 257 0.56 -11.34 -7.40
C PHE A 257 0.42 -10.66 -8.77
N ILE A 258 1.40 -10.83 -9.66
CA ILE A 258 1.39 -10.18 -10.98
C ILE A 258 0.23 -10.67 -11.84
N ARG A 259 -0.11 -11.96 -11.80
CA ARG A 259 -1.25 -12.51 -12.54
C ARG A 259 -2.59 -11.94 -12.08
N GLN A 260 -2.68 -11.46 -10.84
CA GLN A 260 -3.89 -10.83 -10.31
C GLN A 260 -3.93 -9.33 -10.59
N VAL A 261 -2.78 -8.64 -10.44
CA VAL A 261 -2.73 -7.16 -10.45
C VAL A 261 -2.27 -6.58 -11.79
N MET A 262 -1.38 -7.25 -12.50
CA MET A 262 -0.75 -6.72 -13.72
C MET A 262 -0.26 -7.83 -14.68
N PRO A 263 -1.18 -8.65 -15.23
CA PRO A 263 -0.84 -9.87 -15.99
C PRO A 263 0.16 -9.64 -17.13
N GLN A 264 0.12 -8.46 -17.76
CA GLN A 264 1.00 -8.07 -18.86
C GLN A 264 2.49 -8.06 -18.51
N TYR A 265 2.86 -7.99 -17.22
CA TYR A 265 4.25 -8.01 -16.77
C TYR A 265 4.75 -9.40 -16.35
N ALA A 266 3.92 -10.45 -16.43
CA ALA A 266 4.31 -11.80 -16.03
C ALA A 266 5.56 -12.31 -16.76
N SER A 267 5.71 -11.97 -18.06
CA SER A 267 6.87 -12.36 -18.87
C SER A 267 8.19 -11.70 -18.45
N LYS A 268 8.14 -10.64 -17.62
CA LYS A 268 9.34 -9.97 -17.10
C LYS A 268 9.94 -10.68 -15.89
N ILE A 269 9.17 -11.54 -15.21
CA ILE A 269 9.64 -12.27 -14.04
C ILE A 269 10.44 -13.49 -14.48
N LYS A 270 11.69 -13.56 -14.05
CA LYS A 270 12.60 -14.65 -14.39
C LYS A 270 13.31 -15.15 -13.14
N LEU A 271 13.45 -16.47 -13.05
CA LEU A 271 14.32 -17.10 -12.07
C LEU A 271 15.77 -16.82 -12.49
N TYR A 272 16.56 -16.36 -11.54
CA TYR A 272 18.01 -16.30 -11.67
C TYR A 272 18.56 -17.67 -11.28
N GLU A 273 19.04 -18.41 -12.28
CA GLU A 273 19.82 -19.62 -12.07
C GLU A 273 21.28 -19.27 -12.37
N ASP A 274 22.15 -19.44 -11.37
CA ASP A 274 23.57 -19.22 -11.58
C ASP A 274 24.10 -20.38 -12.44
N SER A 275 24.44 -20.10 -13.69
CA SER A 275 25.09 -21.07 -14.58
C SER A 275 26.57 -21.14 -14.21
N VAL A 276 26.89 -21.87 -13.16
CA VAL A 276 28.26 -22.29 -12.81
C VAL A 276 28.48 -23.73 -13.23
#